data_AF-A0AA36UM70-F1
#
_entry.id   AF-A0AA36UM70-F1
#
_cell.length_a   1.000
_cell.length_b   1.000
_cell.length_c   1.000
_cell.angle_alpha   90.00
_cell.angle_beta   90.00
_cell.angle_gamma   90.00
#
_symmetry.space_group_name_H-M   'P 1'
#
loop_
_entity.id
_entity.type
_entity.pdbx_description
1 polymer ?
#
loop_
_entity_poly.entity_id
_entity_poly.type
_entity_poly.pdbx_seq_one_letter_code
_entity_poly.pdbx_strand_id
1 'polypeptide(L)'
;MQRFACLTPLFISTFHSAPKYSQYFDSKNAIKAKPYYALYDYLIIDEAGQVAPDIAVPTFSLAKTALVVGDTEQIEPVWSVTPEMDGVLYQYILKGDEECWNFHSAQGRLSSSGAIMKMAQNSCVYRKQSSNGIVMNGLLLTEHRRCRDSLISYSNEYVYKGSLKPMRGDTPSANLSFTKTSRCYIHIDYHSERFGKSYCNRLEAEAIAEWIHRHAQELCKKYGKNGEDNSLAEIIAVVTPYKPQVAAIKTALRKRNKDYAEITVGTVHALQGAERFVVLFSTVLSPGNPPYFLNRNYNMLNVAVSRAKDYFVLFGNMNMLRQTRNTPVGNLHAWLTENPDSELDNSFLYDFLGKQNNGDKKIFYYHNAFCEHINTSQRHDEILKAALTRCAAGKEIVIVSPFLSINAVSPLAQNFQDATSRNVKVIVYCDRRFTHEYGQWKPSAQKARDKLTEWKVIVREIHGIHSKTVIFENNEADYVLIEGSFNWLSAVRDSENNYHSYEASILLKGENISRKCRELKTMFQKMSINTTQ
;
A
#
# COMPACT_ATOMS: atom_id res chain seq x y z
N MET A 1 -3.90 -51.49 26.62
CA MET A 1 -3.77 -51.52 25.15
C MET A 1 -2.30 -51.72 24.83
N GLN A 2 -1.89 -52.92 24.44
CA GLN A 2 -0.56 -53.13 23.84
C GLN A 2 -0.63 -52.62 22.39
N ARG A 3 0.22 -51.65 22.03
CA ARG A 3 0.35 -51.16 20.65
C ARG A 3 1.07 -52.22 19.83
N PHE A 4 0.35 -52.92 18.94
CA PHE A 4 0.90 -53.99 18.10
C PHE A 4 1.65 -53.50 16.84
N ALA A 5 1.65 -52.19 16.56
CA ALA A 5 2.40 -51.60 15.45
C ALA A 5 3.11 -50.30 15.89
N CYS A 6 4.40 -50.20 15.60
CA CYS A 6 5.26 -49.03 15.92
C CYS A 6 5.14 -47.87 14.92
N LEU A 7 4.21 -47.93 13.96
CA LEU A 7 3.98 -46.86 12.98
C LEU A 7 2.74 -46.08 13.40
N THR A 8 2.94 -44.92 14.03
CA THR A 8 1.85 -43.94 14.20
C THR A 8 1.71 -43.16 12.89
N PRO A 9 0.52 -43.08 12.29
CA PRO A 9 0.33 -42.29 11.06
C PRO A 9 0.53 -40.79 11.33
N LEU A 10 1.03 -40.07 10.32
CA LEU A 10 1.08 -38.61 10.33
C LEU A 10 -0.35 -38.07 10.37
N PHE A 11 -0.70 -37.32 11.43
CA PHE A 11 -1.99 -36.64 11.54
C PHE A 11 -1.83 -35.16 11.21
N ILE A 12 -2.52 -34.70 10.17
CA ILE A 12 -2.65 -33.27 9.86
C ILE A 12 -3.97 -32.80 10.47
N SER A 13 -3.89 -31.83 11.39
CA SER A 13 -5.05 -31.37 12.15
C SER A 13 -4.90 -29.90 12.53
N THR A 14 -6.03 -29.23 12.75
CA THR A 14 -6.07 -27.95 13.48
C THR A 14 -5.97 -28.20 14.99
N PHE A 15 -5.64 -27.17 15.77
CA PHE A 15 -5.69 -27.25 17.25
C PHE A 15 -7.07 -27.60 17.80
N HIS A 16 -8.13 -27.17 17.11
CA HIS A 16 -9.50 -27.50 17.51
C HIS A 16 -9.86 -28.98 17.29
N SER A 17 -9.36 -29.58 16.20
CA SER A 17 -9.64 -30.98 15.88
C SER A 17 -8.67 -31.97 16.53
N ALA A 18 -7.48 -31.54 16.93
CA ALA A 18 -6.43 -32.41 17.45
C ALA A 18 -6.87 -33.25 18.66
N PRO A 19 -7.59 -32.70 19.67
CA PRO A 19 -8.05 -33.49 20.80
C PRO A 19 -8.95 -34.67 20.43
N LYS A 20 -9.74 -34.57 19.34
CA LYS A 20 -10.67 -35.65 18.93
C LYS A 20 -9.94 -36.93 18.52
N TYR A 21 -8.72 -36.80 18.00
CA TYR A 21 -7.89 -37.94 17.60
C TYR A 21 -7.12 -38.55 18.78
N SER A 22 -7.11 -37.87 19.92
CA SER A 22 -6.31 -38.22 21.10
C SER A 22 -7.18 -38.54 22.30
N GLN A 23 -8.35 -39.12 22.10
CA GLN A 23 -9.28 -39.48 23.17
C GLN A 23 -9.58 -40.98 23.18
N TYR A 24 -9.89 -41.51 24.36
CA TYR A 24 -10.42 -42.87 24.53
C TYR A 24 -11.64 -42.88 25.44
N PHE A 25 -12.43 -43.95 25.31
CA PHE A 25 -13.54 -44.25 26.20
C PHE A 25 -13.03 -44.95 27.46
N ASP A 26 -13.25 -44.35 28.63
CA ASP A 26 -12.96 -44.97 29.92
C ASP A 26 -14.23 -45.65 30.44
N SER A 27 -14.39 -46.93 30.08
CA SER A 27 -15.56 -47.74 30.43
C SER A 27 -15.73 -47.92 31.94
N LYS A 28 -14.66 -47.85 32.74
CA LYS A 28 -14.71 -48.03 34.19
C LYS A 28 -15.34 -46.84 34.92
N ASN A 29 -15.11 -45.64 34.41
CA ASN A 29 -15.60 -44.39 34.99
C ASN A 29 -16.76 -43.76 34.18
N ALA A 30 -17.26 -44.46 33.15
CA ALA A 30 -18.25 -43.97 32.19
C ALA A 30 -17.87 -42.63 31.53
N ILE A 31 -16.58 -42.34 31.38
CA ILE A 31 -16.11 -41.09 30.75
C ILE A 31 -16.04 -41.31 29.25
N LYS A 32 -16.88 -40.55 28.52
CA LYS A 32 -17.06 -40.68 27.08
C LYS A 32 -15.82 -40.29 26.25
N ALA A 33 -15.01 -39.37 26.75
CA ALA A 33 -13.87 -38.82 26.02
C ALA A 33 -12.77 -38.36 26.99
N LYS A 34 -11.85 -39.27 27.32
CA LYS A 34 -10.68 -38.97 28.15
C LYS A 34 -9.43 -38.81 27.27
N PRO A 35 -8.61 -37.76 27.43
CA PRO A 35 -7.46 -37.55 26.58
C PRO A 35 -6.34 -38.56 26.88
N TYR A 36 -5.63 -38.98 25.83
CA TYR A 36 -4.31 -39.56 25.95
C TYR A 36 -3.28 -38.44 26.09
N TYR A 37 -2.45 -38.54 27.12
CA TYR A 37 -1.27 -37.70 27.27
C TYR A 37 -0.05 -38.35 26.63
N ALA A 38 0.83 -37.54 26.04
CA ALA A 38 2.04 -38.01 25.36
C ALA A 38 1.77 -39.15 24.34
N LEU A 39 0.62 -39.08 23.66
CA LEU A 39 0.19 -40.04 22.65
C LEU A 39 1.13 -40.07 21.45
N TYR A 40 1.55 -38.88 21.02
CA TYR A 40 2.42 -38.64 19.87
C TYR A 40 3.87 -38.43 20.32
N ASP A 41 4.84 -38.89 19.51
CA ASP A 41 6.25 -38.61 19.78
C ASP A 41 6.60 -37.16 19.42
N TYR A 42 6.09 -36.68 18.28
CA TYR A 42 6.34 -35.32 17.78
C TYR A 42 5.05 -34.56 17.50
N LEU A 43 5.01 -33.30 17.91
CA LEU A 43 4.05 -32.28 17.50
C LEU A 43 4.79 -31.23 16.67
N ILE A 44 4.43 -31.08 15.40
CA ILE A 44 4.96 -30.02 14.54
C ILE A 44 3.89 -28.95 14.41
N ILE A 45 4.22 -27.71 14.78
CA ILE A 45 3.35 -26.56 14.62
C ILE A 45 3.98 -25.65 13.59
N ASP A 46 3.30 -25.45 12.47
CA ASP A 46 3.67 -24.48 11.46
C ASP A 46 2.87 -23.17 11.65
N GLU A 47 3.40 -22.06 11.17
CA GLU A 47 2.81 -20.72 11.31
C GLU A 47 2.48 -20.36 12.78
N ALA A 48 3.29 -20.82 13.74
CA ALA A 48 3.07 -20.69 15.17
C ALA A 48 3.04 -19.23 15.68
N GLY A 49 3.53 -18.27 14.88
CA GLY A 49 3.45 -16.85 15.18
C GLY A 49 2.01 -16.33 15.22
N GLN A 50 1.09 -17.03 14.55
CA GLN A 50 -0.30 -16.62 14.36
C GLN A 50 -1.27 -17.32 15.32
N VAL A 51 -0.71 -18.14 16.24
CA VAL A 51 -1.48 -19.01 17.12
C VAL A 51 -1.43 -18.46 18.54
N ALA A 52 -2.60 -18.19 19.10
CA ALA A 52 -2.74 -17.72 20.47
C ALA A 52 -2.43 -18.85 21.48
N PRO A 53 -1.81 -18.55 22.64
CA PRO A 53 -1.44 -19.55 23.64
C PRO A 53 -2.59 -20.42 24.14
N ASP A 54 -3.72 -19.79 24.47
CA ASP A 54 -4.93 -20.41 25.00
C ASP A 54 -5.52 -21.48 24.06
N ILE A 55 -5.34 -21.30 22.74
CA ILE A 55 -5.80 -22.26 21.74
C ILE A 55 -4.91 -23.50 21.66
N ALA A 56 -3.58 -23.33 21.78
CA ALA A 56 -2.63 -24.36 21.38
C ALA A 56 -1.93 -25.07 22.54
N VAL A 57 -1.74 -24.42 23.70
CA VAL A 57 -1.07 -25.01 24.86
C VAL A 57 -1.64 -26.38 25.26
N PRO A 58 -2.97 -26.62 25.29
CA PRO A 58 -3.51 -27.94 25.61
C PRO A 58 -2.98 -29.07 24.71
N THR A 59 -2.69 -28.77 23.44
CA THR A 59 -2.22 -29.75 22.45
C THR A 59 -0.79 -30.22 22.72
N PHE A 60 0.03 -29.42 23.40
CA PHE A 60 1.37 -29.84 23.81
C PHE A 60 1.34 -31.03 24.77
N SER A 61 0.27 -31.18 25.58
CA SER A 61 0.12 -32.32 26.49
C SER A 61 -0.08 -33.66 25.77
N LEU A 62 -0.45 -33.63 24.48
CA LEU A 62 -0.70 -34.82 23.66
C LEU A 62 0.59 -35.38 23.05
N ALA A 63 1.72 -34.67 23.14
CA ALA A 63 2.98 -35.07 22.51
C ALA A 63 4.17 -35.03 23.48
N LYS A 64 5.19 -35.85 23.21
CA LYS A 64 6.43 -35.87 24.01
C LYS A 64 7.40 -34.76 23.64
N THR A 65 7.43 -34.36 22.38
CA THR A 65 8.35 -33.34 21.86
C THR A 65 7.61 -32.45 20.85
N ALA A 66 7.92 -31.15 20.84
CA ALA A 66 7.32 -30.20 19.91
C ALA A 66 8.39 -29.48 19.08
N LEU A 67 8.18 -29.40 17.76
CA LEU A 67 8.90 -28.53 16.85
C LEU A 67 7.97 -27.39 16.47
N VAL A 68 8.34 -26.17 16.83
CA VAL A 68 7.53 -24.96 16.61
C VAL A 68 8.21 -24.11 15.55
N VAL A 69 7.51 -23.90 14.44
CA VAL A 69 7.97 -23.13 13.29
C VAL A 69 7.02 -21.96 13.06
N GLY A 70 7.58 -20.78 12.85
CA GLY A 70 6.82 -19.56 12.65
C GLY A 70 7.70 -18.33 12.74
N ASP A 71 7.06 -17.18 12.67
CA ASP A 71 7.72 -15.89 12.66
C ASP A 71 6.89 -14.88 13.46
N THR A 72 7.49 -14.30 14.50
CA THR A 72 6.83 -13.30 15.36
C THR A 72 6.74 -11.93 14.70
N GLU A 73 7.52 -11.70 13.65
CA GLU A 73 7.52 -10.45 12.88
C GLU A 73 6.52 -10.48 11.70
N GLN A 74 5.85 -11.62 11.49
CA GLN A 74 4.70 -11.75 10.59
C GLN A 74 3.39 -11.58 11.38
N ILE A 75 2.27 -11.96 10.79
CA ILE A 75 0.94 -11.70 11.37
C ILE A 75 0.81 -12.25 12.80
N GLU A 76 0.35 -11.38 13.70
CA GLU A 76 0.05 -11.72 15.09
C GLU A 76 -1.26 -12.53 15.20
N PRO A 77 -1.45 -13.30 16.29
CA PRO A 77 -2.70 -14.00 16.52
C PRO A 77 -3.90 -13.06 16.60
N VAL A 78 -5.06 -13.53 16.15
CA VAL A 78 -6.32 -12.84 16.42
C VAL A 78 -6.78 -13.24 17.82
N TRP A 79 -6.48 -12.40 18.81
CA TRP A 79 -6.92 -12.62 20.19
C TRP A 79 -8.42 -12.36 20.33
N SER A 80 -9.12 -13.28 20.99
CA SER A 80 -10.54 -13.14 21.31
C SER A 80 -10.78 -12.39 22.62
N VAL A 81 -9.75 -12.32 23.47
CA VAL A 81 -9.77 -11.69 24.80
C VAL A 81 -9.08 -10.33 24.72
N THR A 82 -9.70 -9.30 25.29
CA THR A 82 -9.08 -7.97 25.36
C THR A 82 -8.05 -7.91 26.49
N PRO A 83 -7.01 -7.04 26.39
CA PRO A 83 -6.02 -6.89 27.45
C PRO A 83 -6.61 -6.56 28.82
N GLU A 84 -7.70 -5.79 28.87
CA GLU A 84 -8.36 -5.41 30.11
C GLU A 84 -9.03 -6.63 30.78
N MET A 85 -9.69 -7.48 29.98
CA MET A 85 -10.32 -8.70 30.49
C MET A 85 -9.28 -9.71 30.96
N ASP A 86 -8.21 -9.92 30.17
CA ASP A 86 -7.13 -10.83 30.52
C ASP A 86 -6.43 -10.36 31.81
N GLY A 87 -6.18 -9.06 31.96
CA GLY A 87 -5.62 -8.46 33.18
C GLY A 87 -6.47 -8.70 34.43
N VAL A 88 -7.79 -8.49 34.34
CA VAL A 88 -8.72 -8.75 35.47
C VAL A 88 -8.74 -10.24 35.84
N LEU A 89 -8.83 -11.13 34.86
CA LEU A 89 -8.83 -12.58 35.11
C LEU A 89 -7.50 -13.05 35.68
N TYR A 90 -6.39 -12.50 35.21
CA TYR A 90 -5.06 -12.81 35.69
C TYR A 90 -4.91 -12.45 37.16
N GLN A 91 -5.32 -11.24 37.57
CA GLN A 91 -5.30 -10.83 38.97
C GLN A 91 -6.24 -11.67 39.83
N TYR A 92 -7.44 -12.00 39.33
CA TYR A 92 -8.43 -12.75 40.13
C TYR A 92 -8.07 -14.23 40.29
N ILE A 93 -7.68 -14.90 39.20
CA ILE A 93 -7.43 -16.36 39.16
C ILE A 93 -6.00 -16.68 39.60
N LEU A 94 -5.01 -16.00 38.99
CA LEU A 94 -3.60 -16.29 39.25
C LEU A 94 -3.04 -15.49 40.42
N LYS A 95 -3.79 -14.48 40.92
CA LYS A 95 -3.37 -13.60 42.03
C LYS A 95 -2.01 -12.93 41.77
N GLY A 96 -1.67 -12.73 40.50
CA GLY A 96 -0.41 -12.09 40.11
C GLY A 96 -0.55 -10.58 40.07
N ASP A 97 0.53 -9.90 40.42
CA ASP A 97 0.67 -8.44 40.33
C ASP A 97 1.10 -8.00 38.92
N GLU A 98 1.33 -6.70 38.77
CA GLU A 98 1.77 -6.08 37.52
C GLU A 98 3.14 -6.60 37.05
N GLU A 99 4.06 -6.90 37.97
CA GLU A 99 5.36 -7.46 37.64
C GLU A 99 5.23 -8.86 37.02
N CYS A 100 4.42 -9.72 37.65
CA CYS A 100 4.11 -11.04 37.14
C CYS A 100 3.41 -10.97 35.77
N TRP A 101 2.47 -10.04 35.60
CA TRP A 101 1.79 -9.80 34.32
C TRP A 101 2.80 -9.44 33.22
N ASN A 102 3.66 -8.46 33.48
CA ASN A 102 4.68 -8.01 32.52
C ASN A 102 5.66 -9.13 32.18
N PHE A 103 6.07 -9.93 33.16
CA PHE A 103 6.91 -11.10 32.94
C PHE A 103 6.26 -12.12 31.99
N HIS A 104 4.99 -12.47 32.23
CA HIS A 104 4.27 -13.41 31.36
C HIS A 104 3.91 -12.85 29.98
N SER A 105 3.66 -11.54 29.89
CA SER A 105 3.51 -10.83 28.62
C SER A 105 4.79 -10.94 27.79
N ALA A 106 5.95 -10.63 28.38
CA ALA A 106 7.25 -10.73 27.71
C ALA A 106 7.58 -12.17 27.27
N GLN A 107 7.12 -13.16 28.04
CA GLN A 107 7.22 -14.58 27.71
C GLN A 107 6.29 -15.02 26.57
N GLY A 108 5.31 -14.19 26.19
CA GLY A 108 4.30 -14.50 25.16
C GLY A 108 3.18 -15.42 25.64
N ARG A 109 2.92 -15.48 26.95
CA ARG A 109 2.00 -16.46 27.57
C ARG A 109 0.55 -15.98 27.73
N LEU A 110 0.31 -14.69 27.55
CA LEU A 110 -1.00 -14.07 27.78
C LEU A 110 -1.99 -14.37 26.64
N SER A 111 -3.29 -14.36 26.95
CA SER A 111 -4.36 -14.65 25.98
C SER A 111 -4.71 -13.44 25.12
N SER A 112 -4.33 -12.23 25.55
CA SER A 112 -4.58 -10.98 24.83
C SER A 112 -3.40 -10.44 24.02
N SER A 113 -2.21 -11.03 24.16
CA SER A 113 -0.98 -10.53 23.51
C SER A 113 0.06 -11.61 23.19
N GLY A 114 -0.14 -12.84 23.66
CA GLY A 114 0.82 -13.92 23.49
C GLY A 114 0.75 -14.61 22.13
N ALA A 115 1.79 -15.37 21.80
CA ALA A 115 1.85 -16.22 20.62
C ALA A 115 2.69 -17.47 20.90
N ILE A 116 2.32 -18.62 20.35
CA ILE A 116 3.05 -19.88 20.56
C ILE A 116 4.50 -19.78 20.09
N MET A 117 4.77 -19.12 18.95
CA MET A 117 6.15 -18.92 18.51
C MET A 117 6.97 -18.13 19.52
N LYS A 118 6.39 -17.09 20.14
CA LYS A 118 7.09 -16.27 21.13
C LYS A 118 7.40 -17.07 22.39
N MET A 119 6.45 -17.89 22.86
CA MET A 119 6.67 -18.82 23.98
C MET A 119 7.79 -19.82 23.67
N ALA A 120 7.77 -20.39 22.47
CA ALA A 120 8.78 -21.36 22.03
C ALA A 120 10.17 -20.73 21.91
N GLN A 121 10.28 -19.52 21.32
CA GLN A 121 11.53 -18.77 21.28
C GLN A 121 12.07 -18.53 22.69
N ASN A 122 11.26 -17.98 23.59
CA ASN A 122 11.70 -17.65 24.95
C ASN A 122 12.09 -18.89 25.78
N SER A 123 11.61 -20.08 25.41
CA SER A 123 11.95 -21.35 26.05
C SER A 123 13.09 -22.10 25.34
N CYS A 124 13.58 -21.60 24.20
CA CYS A 124 14.59 -22.26 23.40
C CYS A 124 15.99 -22.02 23.96
N VAL A 125 16.75 -23.11 24.15
CA VAL A 125 18.14 -23.05 24.61
C VAL A 125 19.11 -22.56 23.53
N TYR A 126 18.73 -22.74 22.27
CA TYR A 126 19.52 -22.27 21.14
C TYR A 126 19.32 -20.77 20.96
N ARG A 127 20.42 -20.09 20.69
CA ARG A 127 20.44 -18.66 20.44
C ARG A 127 21.16 -18.39 19.14
N LYS A 128 20.70 -17.37 18.42
CA LYS A 128 21.33 -16.89 17.21
C LYS A 128 21.70 -15.43 17.39
N GLN A 129 22.94 -15.12 17.04
CA GLN A 129 23.38 -13.74 16.90
C GLN A 129 23.11 -13.27 15.47
N SER A 130 22.42 -12.14 15.37
CA SER A 130 22.09 -11.44 14.14
C SER A 130 23.33 -10.70 13.61
N SER A 131 23.32 -10.31 12.33
CA SER A 131 24.41 -9.55 11.70
C SER A 131 24.71 -8.20 12.38
N ASN A 132 23.71 -7.62 13.04
CA ASN A 132 23.83 -6.39 13.81
C ASN A 132 24.17 -6.59 15.31
N GLY A 133 24.54 -7.82 15.72
CA GLY A 133 24.90 -8.15 17.10
C GLY A 133 23.74 -8.48 18.03
N ILE A 134 22.48 -8.40 17.59
CA ILE A 134 21.32 -8.77 18.41
C ILE A 134 21.26 -10.28 18.60
N VAL A 135 21.23 -10.74 19.86
CA VAL A 135 21.04 -12.15 20.21
C VAL A 135 19.55 -12.43 20.39
N MET A 136 19.02 -13.36 19.61
CA MET A 136 17.64 -13.83 19.73
C MET A 136 17.62 -15.31 20.11
N ASN A 137 16.67 -15.70 20.96
CA ASN A 137 16.42 -17.10 21.25
C ASN A 137 15.67 -17.75 20.07
N GLY A 138 15.96 -19.02 19.83
CA GLY A 138 15.50 -19.74 18.65
C GLY A 138 16.49 -19.71 17.48
N LEU A 139 16.09 -20.37 16.40
CA LEU A 139 16.84 -20.45 15.15
C LEU A 139 16.10 -19.65 14.09
N LEU A 140 16.83 -18.81 13.33
CA LEU A 140 16.30 -18.09 12.17
C LEU A 140 16.97 -18.62 10.90
N LEU A 141 16.16 -19.11 9.97
CA LEU A 141 16.60 -19.42 8.61
C LEU A 141 16.89 -18.11 7.87
N THR A 142 18.13 -17.94 7.39
CA THR A 142 18.58 -16.67 6.81
C THR A 142 18.29 -16.55 5.33
N GLU A 143 18.32 -17.65 4.58
CA GLU A 143 18.25 -17.60 3.13
C GLU A 143 16.83 -17.33 2.66
N HIS A 144 16.63 -16.19 1.98
CA HIS A 144 15.37 -15.81 1.38
C HIS A 144 15.39 -16.08 -0.11
N ARG A 145 14.55 -17.01 -0.58
CA ARG A 145 14.53 -17.51 -1.96
C ARG A 145 13.27 -17.13 -2.75
N ARG A 146 12.31 -16.42 -2.12
CA ARG A 146 10.99 -16.13 -2.72
C ARG A 146 10.97 -14.81 -3.50
N CYS A 147 11.17 -13.69 -2.81
CA CYS A 147 11.05 -12.37 -3.42
C CYS A 147 12.34 -12.04 -4.15
N ARG A 148 12.25 -11.19 -5.18
CA ARG A 148 13.43 -10.52 -5.73
C ARG A 148 14.18 -9.75 -4.64
N ASP A 149 15.48 -9.61 -4.80
CA ASP A 149 16.35 -9.00 -3.79
C ASP A 149 15.92 -7.54 -3.49
N SER A 150 15.57 -6.80 -4.54
CA SER A 150 14.98 -5.46 -4.45
C SER A 150 13.66 -5.42 -3.68
N LEU A 151 12.83 -6.46 -3.73
CA LEU A 151 11.56 -6.53 -2.99
C LEU A 151 11.76 -6.88 -1.52
N ILE A 152 12.54 -7.92 -1.23
CA ILE A 152 12.75 -8.34 0.16
C ILE A 152 13.52 -7.30 0.97
N SER A 153 14.26 -6.39 0.30
CA SER A 153 15.02 -5.31 0.94
C SER A 153 14.22 -4.53 1.98
N TYR A 154 12.95 -4.18 1.70
CA TYR A 154 12.07 -3.48 2.65
C TYR A 154 11.96 -4.24 3.97
N SER A 155 11.61 -5.53 3.88
CA SER A 155 11.42 -6.35 5.07
C SER A 155 12.75 -6.63 5.76
N ASN A 156 13.80 -6.88 4.98
CA ASN A 156 15.11 -7.16 5.53
C ASN A 156 15.68 -5.96 6.30
N GLU A 157 15.53 -4.75 5.80
CA GLU A 157 16.02 -3.53 6.45
C GLU A 157 15.19 -3.18 7.70
N TYR A 158 13.87 -3.05 7.55
CA TYR A 158 13.05 -2.48 8.61
C TYR A 158 12.61 -3.49 9.67
N VAL A 159 12.51 -4.77 9.29
CA VAL A 159 12.00 -5.84 10.16
C VAL A 159 13.14 -6.72 10.64
N TYR A 160 13.83 -7.39 9.72
CA TYR A 160 14.85 -8.39 10.07
C TYR A 160 16.26 -7.80 10.29
N LYS A 161 16.42 -6.48 10.17
CA LYS A 161 17.66 -5.74 10.43
C LYS A 161 18.90 -6.29 9.69
N GLY A 162 18.73 -6.71 8.44
CA GLY A 162 19.79 -7.26 7.60
C GLY A 162 20.15 -8.72 7.92
N SER A 163 19.32 -9.43 8.69
CA SER A 163 19.57 -10.83 9.06
C SER A 163 19.22 -11.82 7.95
N LEU A 164 18.40 -11.43 6.97
CA LEU A 164 18.10 -12.26 5.81
C LEU A 164 19.18 -12.10 4.74
N LYS A 165 19.49 -13.20 4.06
CA LYS A 165 20.35 -13.28 2.88
C LYS A 165 19.45 -13.48 1.66
N PRO A 166 19.24 -12.45 0.82
CA PRO A 166 18.55 -12.62 -0.45
C PRO A 166 19.34 -13.56 -1.36
N MET A 167 18.67 -14.57 -1.92
CA MET A 167 19.28 -15.61 -2.74
C MET A 167 18.66 -15.71 -4.13
N ARG A 168 17.67 -14.86 -4.45
CA ARG A 168 16.90 -14.97 -5.70
C ARG A 168 17.51 -14.13 -6.81
N GLY A 169 18.11 -13.00 -6.47
CA GLY A 169 18.56 -12.01 -7.44
C GLY A 169 17.42 -11.08 -7.88
N ASP A 170 17.76 -10.17 -8.79
CA ASP A 170 16.87 -9.15 -9.31
C ASP A 170 16.49 -9.37 -10.78
N THR A 171 16.46 -10.60 -11.26
CA THR A 171 15.84 -10.89 -12.57
C THR A 171 14.40 -11.35 -12.33
N PRO A 172 13.38 -10.67 -12.88
CA PRO A 172 12.00 -11.13 -12.72
C PRO A 172 11.76 -12.43 -13.49
N SER A 173 10.79 -13.22 -13.06
CA SER A 173 10.38 -14.41 -13.83
C SER A 173 9.71 -14.03 -15.15
N ALA A 174 9.11 -12.84 -15.24
CA ALA A 174 8.60 -12.25 -16.48
C ALA A 174 8.89 -10.75 -16.53
N ASN A 175 9.44 -10.24 -17.63
CA ASN A 175 9.61 -8.80 -17.84
C ASN A 175 8.29 -8.17 -18.29
N LEU A 176 7.68 -7.30 -17.48
CA LEU A 176 6.39 -6.66 -17.79
C LEU A 176 6.58 -5.28 -18.41
N SER A 177 5.77 -4.92 -19.40
CA SER A 177 5.92 -3.69 -20.18
C SER A 177 5.65 -2.41 -19.38
N PHE A 178 4.79 -2.51 -18.37
CA PHE A 178 4.36 -1.36 -17.57
C PHE A 178 5.40 -0.90 -16.54
N THR A 179 6.50 -1.63 -16.30
CA THR A 179 7.48 -1.26 -15.29
C THR A 179 8.87 -1.82 -15.55
N LYS A 180 9.89 -1.10 -15.08
CA LYS A 180 11.29 -1.54 -15.05
C LYS A 180 11.76 -1.97 -13.66
N THR A 181 10.92 -1.77 -12.64
CA THR A 181 11.23 -2.02 -11.23
C THR A 181 10.25 -3.00 -10.61
N SER A 182 10.66 -3.67 -9.53
CA SER A 182 9.82 -4.60 -8.77
C SER A 182 8.85 -3.89 -7.83
N ARG A 183 9.21 -2.67 -7.39
CA ARG A 183 8.48 -1.90 -6.37
C ARG A 183 7.78 -0.73 -7.03
N CYS A 184 6.46 -0.75 -7.07
CA CYS A 184 5.67 0.20 -7.85
C CYS A 184 4.53 0.80 -7.01
N TYR A 185 4.01 1.95 -7.43
CA TYR A 185 2.80 2.55 -6.87
C TYR A 185 1.99 3.32 -7.89
N ILE A 186 0.69 3.45 -7.62
CA ILE A 186 -0.27 4.28 -8.34
C ILE A 186 -0.86 5.27 -7.33
N HIS A 187 -0.58 6.55 -7.53
CA HIS A 187 -1.10 7.61 -6.69
C HIS A 187 -2.59 7.83 -6.95
N ILE A 188 -3.39 7.72 -5.89
CA ILE A 188 -4.84 7.93 -5.90
C ILE A 188 -5.20 8.92 -4.78
N ASP A 189 -5.37 10.20 -5.13
CA ASP A 189 -5.86 11.21 -4.19
C ASP A 189 -7.39 11.18 -4.13
N TYR A 190 -7.93 10.32 -3.27
CA TYR A 190 -9.36 10.15 -3.13
C TYR A 190 -9.76 9.86 -1.68
N HIS A 191 -10.95 10.31 -1.29
CA HIS A 191 -11.44 10.12 0.07
C HIS A 191 -11.87 8.67 0.31
N SER A 192 -11.69 8.19 1.54
CA SER A 192 -12.26 6.92 1.96
C SER A 192 -13.63 7.12 2.60
N GLU A 193 -14.50 6.13 2.43
CA GLU A 193 -15.84 6.05 2.99
C GLU A 193 -15.81 5.18 4.24
N ARG A 194 -16.55 5.59 5.27
CA ARG A 194 -16.66 4.84 6.53
C ARG A 194 -17.83 3.86 6.47
N PHE A 195 -17.54 2.60 6.78
CA PHE A 195 -18.52 1.52 6.90
C PHE A 195 -18.46 0.95 8.33
N GLY A 196 -19.34 1.47 9.19
CA GLY A 196 -19.32 1.17 10.63
C GLY A 196 -18.01 1.63 11.29
N LYS A 197 -17.21 0.67 11.80
CA LYS A 197 -15.89 0.92 12.40
C LYS A 197 -14.72 0.72 11.44
N SER A 198 -14.97 0.55 10.14
CA SER A 198 -13.97 0.26 9.13
C SER A 198 -14.14 1.19 7.91
N TYR A 199 -13.28 1.04 6.90
CA TYR A 199 -13.20 1.96 5.76
C TYR A 199 -13.10 1.23 4.43
N CYS A 200 -13.53 1.88 3.36
CA CYS A 200 -13.22 1.49 1.98
C CYS A 200 -12.90 2.72 1.13
N ASN A 201 -12.16 2.52 0.03
CA ASN A 201 -11.91 3.52 -0.99
C ASN A 201 -12.36 2.93 -2.33
N ARG A 202 -13.50 3.39 -2.84
CA ARG A 202 -14.11 2.84 -4.06
C ARG A 202 -13.29 3.13 -5.30
N LEU A 203 -12.63 4.29 -5.39
CA LEU A 203 -11.77 4.60 -6.53
C LEU A 203 -10.53 3.70 -6.54
N GLU A 204 -9.91 3.44 -5.38
CA GLU A 204 -8.84 2.42 -5.30
C GLU A 204 -9.33 1.04 -5.77
N ALA A 205 -10.56 0.64 -5.41
CA ALA A 205 -11.12 -0.65 -5.82
C ALA A 205 -11.37 -0.74 -7.33
N GLU A 206 -11.94 0.29 -7.93
CA GLU A 206 -12.15 0.37 -9.39
C GLU A 206 -10.84 0.45 -10.15
N ALA A 207 -9.87 1.20 -9.62
CA ALA A 207 -8.53 1.34 -10.18
C ALA A 207 -7.81 0.00 -10.27
N ILE A 208 -7.83 -0.80 -9.19
CA ILE A 208 -7.23 -2.14 -9.17
C ILE A 208 -7.88 -3.03 -10.22
N ALA A 209 -9.21 -3.01 -10.32
CA ALA A 209 -9.92 -3.84 -11.29
C ALA A 209 -9.62 -3.46 -12.75
N GLU A 210 -9.49 -2.17 -13.05
CA GLU A 210 -9.05 -1.69 -14.37
C GLU A 210 -7.60 -2.05 -14.65
N TRP A 211 -6.71 -1.81 -13.69
CA TRP A 211 -5.29 -2.12 -13.86
C TRP A 211 -5.09 -3.60 -14.19
N ILE A 212 -5.73 -4.50 -13.43
CA ILE A 212 -5.70 -5.94 -13.72
C ILE A 212 -6.23 -6.21 -15.14
N HIS A 213 -7.32 -5.56 -15.53
CA HIS A 213 -7.90 -5.76 -16.85
C HIS A 213 -6.97 -5.34 -18.00
N ARG A 214 -6.35 -4.16 -17.90
CA ARG A 214 -5.42 -3.64 -18.91
C ARG A 214 -4.20 -4.53 -19.10
N HIS A 215 -3.72 -5.15 -18.02
CA HIS A 215 -2.52 -5.97 -18.05
C HIS A 215 -2.81 -7.47 -18.10
N ALA A 216 -4.07 -7.90 -18.11
CA ALA A 216 -4.47 -9.30 -18.02
C ALA A 216 -3.81 -10.18 -19.09
N GLN A 217 -3.91 -9.78 -20.36
CA GLN A 217 -3.38 -10.55 -21.49
C GLN A 217 -1.85 -10.66 -21.42
N GLU A 218 -1.16 -9.57 -21.09
CA GLU A 218 0.30 -9.59 -20.95
C GLU A 218 0.73 -10.51 -19.80
N LEU A 219 0.07 -10.39 -18.65
CA LEU A 219 0.37 -11.17 -17.45
C LEU A 219 0.17 -12.68 -17.71
N CYS A 220 -1.00 -13.07 -18.23
CA CYS A 220 -1.32 -14.45 -18.56
C CYS A 220 -0.29 -15.07 -19.52
N LYS A 221 0.05 -14.34 -20.59
CA LYS A 221 1.00 -14.80 -21.61
C LYS A 221 2.44 -14.89 -21.11
N LYS A 222 2.92 -13.88 -20.38
CA LYS A 222 4.32 -13.83 -19.95
C LYS A 222 4.62 -14.74 -18.75
N TYR A 223 3.64 -15.01 -17.90
CA TYR A 223 3.79 -15.97 -16.80
C TYR A 223 3.35 -17.39 -17.18
N GLY A 224 2.74 -17.57 -18.36
CA GLY A 224 2.38 -18.88 -18.90
C GLY A 224 3.56 -19.84 -19.00
N LYS A 225 3.26 -21.14 -18.97
CA LYS A 225 4.26 -22.22 -19.03
C LYS A 225 3.89 -23.20 -20.13
N ASN A 226 4.91 -23.77 -20.79
CA ASN A 226 4.74 -24.83 -21.80
C ASN A 226 3.79 -24.46 -22.96
N GLY A 227 3.65 -23.18 -23.28
CA GLY A 227 2.74 -22.70 -24.34
C GLY A 227 1.30 -22.47 -23.88
N GLU A 228 0.99 -22.65 -22.60
CA GLU A 228 -0.32 -22.34 -22.00
C GLU A 228 -0.25 -21.07 -21.15
N ASP A 229 -1.30 -20.24 -21.26
CA ASP A 229 -1.46 -19.03 -20.45
C ASP A 229 -1.80 -19.41 -19.00
N ASN A 230 -1.14 -18.79 -18.03
CA ASN A 230 -1.49 -18.98 -16.62
C ASN A 230 -2.75 -18.18 -16.25
N SER A 231 -3.52 -18.69 -15.28
CA SER A 231 -4.66 -17.93 -14.76
C SER A 231 -4.20 -16.71 -13.94
N LEU A 232 -4.93 -15.60 -14.05
CA LEU A 232 -4.69 -14.42 -13.19
C LEU A 232 -4.77 -14.75 -11.70
N ALA A 233 -5.56 -15.76 -11.32
CA ALA A 233 -5.67 -16.20 -9.93
C ALA A 233 -4.37 -16.80 -9.37
N GLU A 234 -3.50 -17.33 -10.24
CA GLU A 234 -2.18 -17.86 -9.90
C GLU A 234 -1.09 -16.80 -9.96
N ILE A 235 -1.32 -15.73 -10.73
CA ILE A 235 -0.36 -14.65 -10.95
C ILE A 235 -0.53 -13.54 -9.91
N ILE A 236 -1.77 -13.16 -9.59
CA ILE A 236 -2.11 -11.95 -8.84
C ILE A 236 -2.76 -12.29 -7.50
N ALA A 237 -2.40 -11.53 -6.48
CA ALA A 237 -3.21 -11.34 -5.28
C ALA A 237 -3.45 -9.86 -5.00
N VAL A 238 -4.60 -9.56 -4.42
CA VAL A 238 -4.94 -8.22 -3.93
C VAL A 238 -5.12 -8.25 -2.42
N VAL A 239 -4.41 -7.37 -1.73
CA VAL A 239 -4.39 -7.30 -0.27
C VAL A 239 -4.79 -5.91 0.20
N THR A 240 -5.56 -5.86 1.27
CA THR A 240 -5.92 -4.60 1.93
C THR A 240 -6.19 -4.81 3.43
N PRO A 241 -5.86 -3.85 4.31
CA PRO A 241 -6.14 -3.95 5.74
C PRO A 241 -7.63 -4.07 6.11
N TYR A 242 -8.55 -3.67 5.23
CA TYR A 242 -9.95 -3.45 5.59
C TYR A 242 -10.91 -4.43 4.90
N LYS A 243 -11.74 -5.14 5.68
CA LYS A 243 -12.77 -6.06 5.15
C LYS A 243 -13.78 -5.40 4.20
N PRO A 244 -14.29 -4.17 4.45
CA PRO A 244 -15.15 -3.49 3.47
C PRO A 244 -14.43 -3.22 2.14
N GLN A 245 -13.13 -2.92 2.16
CA GLN A 245 -12.35 -2.75 0.94
C GLN A 245 -12.19 -4.07 0.17
N VAL A 246 -12.01 -5.21 0.86
CA VAL A 246 -12.04 -6.54 0.22
C VAL A 246 -13.35 -6.74 -0.56
N ALA A 247 -14.49 -6.40 0.04
CA ALA A 247 -15.79 -6.51 -0.62
C ALA A 247 -15.92 -5.56 -1.82
N ALA A 248 -15.45 -4.32 -1.69
CA ALA A 248 -15.45 -3.33 -2.77
C ALA A 248 -14.61 -3.80 -3.97
N ILE A 249 -13.38 -4.29 -3.72
CA ILE A 249 -12.48 -4.81 -4.77
C ILE A 249 -13.10 -6.03 -5.45
N LYS A 250 -13.60 -7.03 -4.69
CA LYS A 250 -14.28 -8.20 -5.28
C LYS A 250 -15.46 -7.80 -6.17
N THR A 251 -16.21 -6.79 -5.75
CA THR A 251 -17.33 -6.26 -6.53
C THR A 251 -16.85 -5.59 -7.81
N ALA A 252 -15.81 -4.75 -7.75
CA ALA A 252 -15.23 -4.09 -8.91
C ALA A 252 -14.66 -5.09 -9.92
N LEU A 253 -13.94 -6.12 -9.45
CA LEU A 253 -13.41 -7.19 -10.28
C LEU A 253 -14.52 -7.95 -11.03
N ARG A 254 -15.54 -8.41 -10.30
CA ARG A 254 -16.68 -9.14 -10.90
C ARG A 254 -17.44 -8.32 -11.93
N LYS A 255 -17.60 -7.01 -11.68
CA LYS A 255 -18.23 -6.09 -12.64
C LYS A 255 -17.41 -5.94 -13.92
N ARG A 256 -16.08 -6.00 -13.81
CA ARG A 256 -15.17 -5.90 -14.95
C ARG A 256 -15.14 -7.17 -15.77
N ASN A 257 -14.91 -8.30 -15.12
CA ASN A 257 -14.91 -9.62 -15.74
C ASN A 257 -15.26 -10.66 -14.67
N LYS A 258 -16.20 -11.57 -14.98
CA LYS A 258 -16.65 -12.61 -14.05
C LYS A 258 -15.51 -13.56 -13.66
N ASP A 259 -14.57 -13.83 -14.57
CA ASP A 259 -13.45 -14.74 -14.34
C ASP A 259 -12.47 -14.19 -13.29
N TYR A 260 -12.46 -12.86 -13.07
CA TYR A 260 -11.63 -12.25 -12.03
C TYR A 260 -12.14 -12.54 -10.61
N ALA A 261 -13.28 -13.24 -10.46
CA ALA A 261 -13.77 -13.70 -9.16
C ALA A 261 -12.84 -14.72 -8.48
N GLU A 262 -12.00 -15.41 -9.25
CA GLU A 262 -11.03 -16.39 -8.74
C GLU A 262 -9.76 -15.74 -8.17
N ILE A 263 -9.50 -14.47 -8.50
CA ILE A 263 -8.35 -13.73 -7.97
C ILE A 263 -8.47 -13.66 -6.45
N THR A 264 -7.37 -13.99 -5.77
CA THR A 264 -7.32 -13.93 -4.31
C THR A 264 -7.37 -12.48 -3.86
N VAL A 265 -8.49 -12.08 -3.23
CA VAL A 265 -8.67 -10.77 -2.61
C VAL A 265 -9.01 -10.95 -1.13
N GLY A 266 -8.20 -10.37 -0.25
CA GLY A 266 -8.41 -10.49 1.18
C GLY A 266 -7.58 -9.52 2.01
N THR A 267 -7.67 -9.68 3.33
CA THR A 267 -6.73 -9.04 4.25
C THR A 267 -5.40 -9.77 4.22
N VAL A 268 -4.38 -9.27 4.93
CA VAL A 268 -3.06 -9.93 4.98
C VAL A 268 -3.12 -11.40 5.43
N HIS A 269 -4.13 -11.79 6.21
CA HIS A 269 -4.40 -13.19 6.56
C HIS A 269 -4.71 -14.08 5.35
N ALA A 270 -5.28 -13.54 4.27
CA ALA A 270 -5.63 -14.31 3.08
C ALA A 270 -4.40 -14.74 2.25
N LEU A 271 -3.24 -14.10 2.46
CA LEU A 271 -1.97 -14.51 1.86
C LEU A 271 -1.07 -15.29 2.81
N GLN A 272 -1.57 -15.70 3.96
CA GLN A 272 -0.81 -16.58 4.84
C GLN A 272 -0.53 -17.91 4.13
N GLY A 273 0.75 -18.27 4.02
CA GLY A 273 1.19 -19.46 3.28
C GLY A 273 1.07 -19.37 1.74
N ALA A 274 0.46 -18.32 1.19
CA ALA A 274 0.24 -18.15 -0.25
C ALA A 274 1.11 -17.03 -0.82
N GLU A 275 1.72 -17.27 -1.98
CA GLU A 275 2.58 -16.32 -2.69
C GLU A 275 2.08 -16.12 -4.12
N ARG A 276 2.35 -14.93 -4.68
CA ARG A 276 1.94 -14.57 -6.05
C ARG A 276 3.06 -13.85 -6.75
N PHE A 277 3.08 -13.92 -8.09
CA PHE A 277 4.07 -13.19 -8.88
C PHE A 277 3.90 -11.68 -8.70
N VAL A 278 2.64 -11.23 -8.70
CA VAL A 278 2.26 -9.83 -8.50
C VAL A 278 1.35 -9.71 -7.27
N VAL A 279 1.71 -8.84 -6.33
CA VAL A 279 0.83 -8.46 -5.21
C VAL A 279 0.44 -7.00 -5.34
N LEU A 280 -0.87 -6.75 -5.37
CA LEU A 280 -1.45 -5.42 -5.38
C LEU A 280 -1.93 -5.08 -3.95
N PHE A 281 -1.57 -3.90 -3.44
CA PHE A 281 -1.91 -3.48 -2.09
C PHE A 281 -2.72 -2.19 -2.07
N SER A 282 -3.93 -2.21 -1.51
CA SER A 282 -4.78 -1.02 -1.35
C SER A 282 -4.69 -0.48 0.08
N THR A 283 -4.26 0.77 0.22
CA THR A 283 -4.05 1.41 1.53
C THR A 283 -5.32 1.93 2.18
N VAL A 284 -6.30 2.39 1.39
CA VAL A 284 -7.55 3.04 1.85
C VAL A 284 -7.30 4.32 2.66
N LEU A 285 -6.06 4.82 2.66
CA LEU A 285 -5.68 5.98 3.46
C LEU A 285 -6.18 7.26 2.80
N SER A 286 -6.77 8.12 3.61
CA SER A 286 -7.23 9.44 3.22
C SER A 286 -7.18 10.36 4.43
N PRO A 287 -7.37 11.69 4.29
CA PRO A 287 -7.41 12.59 5.44
C PRO A 287 -8.44 12.18 6.51
N GLY A 288 -9.54 11.51 6.12
CA GLY A 288 -10.56 10.97 7.04
C GLY A 288 -10.25 9.58 7.61
N ASN A 289 -9.20 8.92 7.13
CA ASN A 289 -8.71 7.62 7.59
C ASN A 289 -7.17 7.63 7.66
N PRO A 290 -6.59 8.25 8.70
CA PRO A 290 -5.14 8.37 8.87
C PRO A 290 -4.44 7.02 9.11
N PRO A 291 -3.10 6.95 8.95
CA PRO A 291 -2.37 5.68 8.93
C PRO A 291 -2.19 4.97 10.28
N TYR A 292 -2.94 5.34 11.33
CA TYR A 292 -2.75 4.79 12.69
C TYR A 292 -2.77 3.26 12.74
N PHE A 293 -3.66 2.62 11.99
CA PHE A 293 -3.75 1.15 11.96
C PHE A 293 -2.53 0.50 11.30
N LEU A 294 -2.11 1.02 10.14
CA LEU A 294 -0.96 0.52 9.39
C LEU A 294 0.38 0.83 10.08
N ASN A 295 0.42 1.84 10.97
CA ASN A 295 1.61 2.23 11.73
C ASN A 295 1.74 1.55 13.09
N ARG A 296 0.82 0.65 13.48
CA ARG A 296 0.91 -0.06 14.77
C ARG A 296 2.18 -0.89 14.87
N ASN A 297 2.48 -1.67 13.83
CA ASN A 297 3.65 -2.51 13.72
C ASN A 297 3.99 -2.77 12.24
N TYR A 298 5.12 -3.42 11.97
CA TYR A 298 5.55 -3.74 10.61
C TYR A 298 4.89 -5.01 10.06
N ASN A 299 4.32 -5.85 10.92
CA ASN A 299 3.91 -7.21 10.62
C ASN A 299 3.01 -7.31 9.37
N MET A 300 2.04 -6.40 9.26
CA MET A 300 1.13 -6.35 8.12
C MET A 300 1.85 -5.98 6.81
N LEU A 301 2.71 -4.96 6.82
CA LEU A 301 3.44 -4.53 5.62
C LEU A 301 4.55 -5.51 5.24
N ASN A 302 5.23 -6.10 6.23
CA ASN A 302 6.18 -7.20 6.06
C ASN A 302 5.52 -8.34 5.26
N VAL A 303 4.32 -8.75 5.67
CA VAL A 303 3.57 -9.80 4.98
C VAL A 303 3.07 -9.33 3.62
N ALA A 304 2.50 -8.13 3.49
CA ALA A 304 2.02 -7.66 2.19
C ALA A 304 3.14 -7.61 1.12
N VAL A 305 4.33 -7.11 1.49
CA VAL A 305 5.48 -6.98 0.58
C VAL A 305 6.14 -8.35 0.31
N SER A 306 6.38 -9.15 1.34
CA SER A 306 7.12 -10.44 1.21
C SER A 306 6.32 -11.59 0.59
N ARG A 307 5.08 -11.34 0.15
CA ARG A 307 4.24 -12.31 -0.59
C ARG A 307 4.31 -12.10 -2.10
N ALA A 308 4.91 -10.99 -2.55
CA ALA A 308 5.22 -10.74 -3.95
C ALA A 308 6.52 -11.45 -4.34
N LYS A 309 6.47 -12.28 -5.38
CA LYS A 309 7.70 -12.83 -5.99
C LYS A 309 8.38 -11.74 -6.81
N ASP A 310 7.69 -11.20 -7.81
CA ASP A 310 8.32 -10.34 -8.82
C ASP A 310 7.97 -8.86 -8.68
N TYR A 311 6.69 -8.57 -8.41
CA TYR A 311 6.18 -7.20 -8.41
C TYR A 311 5.24 -6.92 -7.25
N PHE A 312 5.48 -5.82 -6.56
CA PHE A 312 4.59 -5.24 -5.56
C PHE A 312 4.08 -3.89 -6.08
N VAL A 313 2.76 -3.71 -6.13
CA VAL A 313 2.14 -2.47 -6.61
C VAL A 313 1.20 -1.91 -5.56
N LEU A 314 1.52 -0.73 -5.04
CA LEU A 314 0.69 -0.03 -4.06
C LEU A 314 -0.33 0.87 -4.76
N PHE A 315 -1.60 0.79 -4.38
CA PHE A 315 -2.67 1.70 -4.78
C PHE A 315 -3.06 2.55 -3.56
N GLY A 316 -2.96 3.87 -3.69
CA GLY A 316 -3.41 4.76 -2.62
C GLY A 316 -2.83 6.17 -2.65
N ASN A 317 -3.21 6.94 -1.65
CA ASN A 317 -2.81 8.33 -1.54
C ASN A 317 -1.38 8.47 -0.98
N MET A 318 -0.39 8.57 -1.86
CA MET A 318 1.03 8.75 -1.46
C MET A 318 1.28 9.92 -0.50
N ASN A 319 0.46 10.98 -0.54
CA ASN A 319 0.58 12.09 0.42
C ASN A 319 0.29 11.63 1.85
N MET A 320 -0.53 10.58 2.03
CA MET A 320 -0.86 10.04 3.36
C MET A 320 0.20 9.10 3.91
N LEU A 321 1.00 8.48 3.04
CA LEU A 321 2.10 7.63 3.46
C LEU A 321 3.33 8.46 3.83
N ARG A 322 3.43 9.70 3.33
CA ARG A 322 4.52 10.59 3.67
C ARG A 322 4.44 11.04 5.13
N GLN A 323 5.39 10.60 5.93
CA GLN A 323 5.46 10.89 7.36
C GLN A 323 6.77 11.61 7.70
N THR A 324 6.72 12.51 8.68
CA THR A 324 7.91 13.21 9.19
C THR A 324 8.73 12.36 10.15
N ARG A 325 8.17 11.25 10.64
CA ARG A 325 8.80 10.31 11.56
C ARG A 325 8.95 8.93 10.91
N ASN A 326 9.97 8.21 11.34
CA ASN A 326 10.23 6.82 10.96
C ASN A 326 9.07 5.93 11.44
N THR A 327 8.22 5.50 10.51
CA THR A 327 7.01 4.71 10.75
C THR A 327 6.85 3.67 9.65
N PRO A 328 6.11 2.56 9.86
CA PRO A 328 5.94 1.53 8.84
C PRO A 328 5.51 2.05 7.46
N VAL A 329 4.47 2.90 7.40
CA VAL A 329 4.02 3.49 6.12
C VAL A 329 4.98 4.56 5.58
N GLY A 330 5.65 5.30 6.47
CA GLY A 330 6.64 6.32 6.08
C GLY A 330 7.85 5.69 5.40
N ASN A 331 8.32 4.57 5.94
CA ASN A 331 9.41 3.80 5.34
C ASN A 331 8.97 3.13 4.05
N LEU A 332 7.73 2.67 3.97
CA LEU A 332 7.19 2.14 2.71
C LEU A 332 7.16 3.23 1.63
N HIS A 333 6.76 4.46 1.98
CA HIS A 333 6.82 5.60 1.07
C HIS A 333 8.26 5.90 0.63
N ALA A 334 9.21 6.00 1.57
CA ALA A 334 10.61 6.23 1.24
C ALA A 334 11.14 5.15 0.29
N TRP A 335 10.97 3.89 0.66
CA TRP A 335 11.39 2.74 -0.14
C TRP A 335 10.75 2.72 -1.54
N LEU A 336 9.47 3.05 -1.69
CA LEU A 336 8.84 3.16 -3.01
C LEU A 336 9.40 4.32 -3.83
N THR A 337 9.61 5.49 -3.22
CA THR A 337 9.94 6.75 -3.92
C THR A 337 11.43 7.00 -4.14
N GLU A 338 12.29 6.17 -3.54
CA GLU A 338 13.74 6.15 -3.83
C GLU A 338 14.05 5.91 -5.32
N ASN A 339 13.22 5.14 -6.02
CA ASN A 339 13.34 4.91 -7.45
C ASN A 339 12.26 5.73 -8.20
N PRO A 340 12.64 6.68 -9.08
CA PRO A 340 11.70 7.45 -9.88
C PRO A 340 10.79 6.59 -10.78
N ASP A 341 11.28 5.43 -11.24
CA ASP A 341 10.52 4.52 -12.11
C ASP A 341 9.44 3.72 -11.36
N SER A 342 9.30 3.91 -10.04
CA SER A 342 8.27 3.25 -9.23
C SER A 342 6.87 3.83 -9.43
N GLU A 343 6.71 5.08 -9.90
CA GLU A 343 5.40 5.66 -10.18
C GLU A 343 4.87 5.07 -11.50
N LEU A 344 3.77 4.33 -11.45
CA LEU A 344 3.11 3.83 -12.64
C LEU A 344 2.10 4.85 -13.16
N ASP A 345 1.77 4.73 -14.45
CA ASP A 345 0.72 5.52 -15.08
C ASP A 345 -0.59 5.38 -14.31
N ASN A 346 -1.20 6.53 -13.98
CA ASN A 346 -2.47 6.64 -13.29
C ASN A 346 -3.52 7.40 -14.12
N SER A 347 -3.23 7.69 -15.39
CA SER A 347 -4.13 8.39 -16.33
C SER A 347 -5.51 7.70 -16.44
N PHE A 348 -5.52 6.38 -16.39
CA PHE A 348 -6.73 5.57 -16.48
C PHE A 348 -7.75 5.83 -15.37
N LEU A 349 -7.32 6.39 -14.24
CA LEU A 349 -8.21 6.76 -13.14
C LEU A 349 -9.22 7.81 -13.56
N TYR A 350 -8.83 8.71 -14.46
CA TYR A 350 -9.68 9.82 -14.89
C TYR A 350 -10.83 9.35 -15.79
N ASP A 351 -10.68 8.21 -16.46
CA ASP A 351 -11.78 7.55 -17.19
C ASP A 351 -12.94 7.16 -16.25
N PHE A 352 -12.67 6.79 -14.99
CA PHE A 352 -13.71 6.47 -14.00
C PHE A 352 -14.45 7.71 -13.50
N LEU A 353 -13.71 8.81 -13.39
CA LEU A 353 -14.24 10.07 -12.93
C LEU A 353 -15.08 10.78 -14.00
N GLY A 354 -14.96 10.39 -15.28
CA GLY A 354 -15.59 11.06 -16.42
C GLY A 354 -16.71 10.32 -17.18
N LYS A 355 -17.12 9.10 -16.81
CA LYS A 355 -18.18 8.38 -17.55
C LYS A 355 -19.60 8.87 -17.19
N GLN A 356 -20.31 9.49 -18.13
CA GLN A 356 -21.78 9.60 -18.14
C GLN A 356 -22.43 8.28 -18.62
N ASN A 357 -23.55 7.87 -18.01
CA ASN A 357 -24.82 7.75 -18.75
C ASN A 357 -26.04 7.32 -17.92
N ASN A 358 -27.14 8.04 -18.20
CA ASN A 358 -28.57 7.73 -18.17
C ASN A 358 -29.09 6.55 -17.34
N GLY A 359 -29.99 6.89 -16.41
CA GLY A 359 -31.00 5.96 -15.89
C GLY A 359 -30.62 5.28 -14.59
N ASP A 360 -31.23 5.79 -13.52
CA ASP A 360 -31.41 5.22 -12.19
C ASP A 360 -30.17 4.98 -11.31
N LYS A 361 -29.87 6.06 -10.57
CA LYS A 361 -29.09 6.16 -9.33
C LYS A 361 -27.70 5.53 -9.38
N LYS A 362 -26.73 6.33 -9.83
CA LYS A 362 -25.31 6.14 -9.53
C LYS A 362 -24.76 7.41 -8.89
N ILE A 363 -24.14 7.27 -7.73
CA ILE A 363 -23.47 8.36 -7.02
C ILE A 363 -22.20 8.70 -7.81
N PHE A 364 -22.19 9.85 -8.48
CA PHE A 364 -21.00 10.40 -9.13
C PHE A 364 -20.30 11.37 -8.17
N TYR A 365 -19.00 11.22 -7.99
CA TYR A 365 -18.26 11.88 -6.90
C TYR A 365 -17.99 13.38 -7.11
N TYR A 366 -18.08 13.86 -8.36
CA TYR A 366 -18.09 15.28 -8.72
C TYR A 366 -19.31 15.63 -9.59
N HIS A 367 -20.46 14.97 -9.45
CA HIS A 367 -21.56 15.03 -10.44
C HIS A 367 -21.93 16.43 -10.93
N ASN A 368 -21.95 17.40 -10.01
CA ASN A 368 -22.37 18.77 -10.28
C ASN A 368 -21.21 19.72 -10.63
N ALA A 369 -19.97 19.21 -10.62
CA ALA A 369 -18.75 19.98 -10.90
C ALA A 369 -17.93 19.42 -12.05
N PHE A 370 -18.09 18.16 -12.43
CA PHE A 370 -17.37 17.56 -13.55
C PHE A 370 -17.82 18.18 -14.87
N CYS A 371 -16.86 18.62 -15.69
CA CYS A 371 -17.14 19.19 -17.00
C CYS A 371 -16.57 18.36 -18.14
N GLU A 372 -15.29 17.99 -18.04
CA GLU A 372 -14.57 17.43 -19.18
C GLU A 372 -13.48 16.45 -18.73
N HIS A 373 -13.33 15.36 -19.48
CA HIS A 373 -12.16 14.50 -19.42
C HIS A 373 -11.16 14.94 -20.49
N ILE A 374 -9.90 15.15 -20.11
CA ILE A 374 -8.84 15.65 -20.96
C ILE A 374 -7.79 14.56 -21.13
N ASN A 375 -7.50 14.16 -22.37
CA ASN A 375 -6.56 13.06 -22.66
C ASN A 375 -5.65 13.33 -23.86
N THR A 376 -5.54 14.59 -24.28
CA THR A 376 -4.62 15.00 -25.35
C THR A 376 -3.77 16.18 -24.87
N SER A 377 -2.49 16.19 -25.25
CA SER A 377 -1.56 17.27 -24.91
C SER A 377 -2.03 18.62 -25.46
N GLN A 378 -2.63 18.63 -26.66
CA GLN A 378 -3.24 19.81 -27.25
C GLN A 378 -4.33 20.40 -26.36
N ARG A 379 -5.24 19.57 -25.83
CA ARG A 379 -6.34 20.07 -25.00
C ARG A 379 -5.86 20.59 -23.65
N HIS A 380 -4.85 19.96 -23.05
CA HIS A 380 -4.19 20.49 -21.87
C HIS A 380 -3.57 21.87 -22.15
N ASP A 381 -2.87 22.04 -23.27
CA ASP A 381 -2.29 23.35 -23.65
C ASP A 381 -3.37 24.41 -23.90
N GLU A 382 -4.48 24.06 -24.55
CA GLU A 382 -5.63 24.97 -24.73
C GLU A 382 -6.19 25.45 -23.39
N ILE A 383 -6.31 24.54 -22.42
CA ILE A 383 -6.82 24.86 -21.08
C ILE A 383 -5.84 25.73 -20.31
N LEU A 384 -4.55 25.43 -20.34
CA LEU A 384 -3.53 26.25 -19.68
C LEU A 384 -3.48 27.65 -20.28
N LYS A 385 -3.50 27.76 -21.62
CA LYS A 385 -3.59 29.05 -22.32
C LYS A 385 -4.87 29.79 -21.94
N ALA A 386 -6.01 29.09 -21.91
CA ALA A 386 -7.28 29.68 -21.49
C ALA A 386 -7.25 30.16 -20.02
N ALA A 387 -6.60 29.41 -19.11
CA ALA A 387 -6.40 29.83 -17.73
C ALA A 387 -5.60 31.13 -17.67
N LEU A 388 -4.47 31.18 -18.37
CA LEU A 388 -3.61 32.36 -18.44
C LEU A 388 -4.34 33.57 -19.06
N THR A 389 -5.14 33.36 -20.10
CA THR A 389 -5.85 34.43 -20.81
C THR A 389 -7.13 34.91 -20.10
N ARG A 390 -7.91 34.00 -19.50
CA ARG A 390 -9.27 34.26 -19.00
C ARG A 390 -9.38 34.39 -17.48
N CYS A 391 -8.29 34.19 -16.74
CA CYS A 391 -8.30 34.43 -15.30
C CYS A 391 -8.59 35.91 -15.01
N ALA A 392 -9.47 36.17 -14.04
CA ALA A 392 -9.91 37.51 -13.72
C ALA A 392 -8.78 38.37 -13.12
N ALA A 393 -8.77 39.65 -13.49
CA ALA A 393 -7.81 40.61 -12.95
C ALA A 393 -7.89 40.67 -11.41
N GLY A 394 -6.74 40.69 -10.73
CA GLY A 394 -6.65 40.65 -9.27
C GLY A 394 -6.87 39.25 -8.65
N LYS A 395 -7.11 38.22 -9.45
CA LYS A 395 -7.15 36.81 -9.00
C LYS A 395 -5.81 36.12 -9.20
N GLU A 396 -5.73 34.86 -8.79
CA GLU A 396 -4.53 34.05 -8.90
C GLU A 396 -4.75 32.76 -9.70
N ILE A 397 -3.71 32.38 -10.43
CA ILE A 397 -3.59 31.07 -11.09
C ILE A 397 -2.56 30.28 -10.30
N VAL A 398 -2.92 29.08 -9.87
CA VAL A 398 -2.00 28.13 -9.25
C VAL A 398 -1.74 26.98 -10.21
N ILE A 399 -0.47 26.77 -10.55
CA ILE A 399 0.00 25.66 -11.38
C ILE A 399 0.93 24.81 -10.53
N VAL A 400 0.59 23.54 -10.36
CA VAL A 400 1.44 22.56 -9.71
C VAL A 400 1.99 21.62 -10.78
N SER A 401 3.30 21.70 -11.00
CA SER A 401 4.04 20.86 -11.94
C SER A 401 5.31 20.39 -11.23
N PRO A 402 5.36 19.13 -10.74
CA PRO A 402 6.49 18.64 -9.96
C PRO A 402 7.83 18.78 -10.69
N PHE A 403 7.80 18.67 -12.02
CA PHE A 403 8.93 18.85 -12.93
C PHE A 403 8.82 20.20 -13.67
N LEU A 404 9.98 20.76 -14.06
CA LEU A 404 10.09 21.97 -14.88
C LEU A 404 11.04 21.74 -16.05
N SER A 405 10.65 22.17 -17.24
CA SER A 405 11.47 22.12 -18.46
C SER A 405 11.34 23.39 -19.28
N ILE A 406 12.47 23.95 -19.71
CA ILE A 406 12.49 25.16 -20.54
C ILE A 406 11.76 24.96 -21.87
N ASN A 407 11.79 23.74 -22.42
CA ASN A 407 11.12 23.41 -23.68
C ASN A 407 9.59 23.48 -23.56
N ALA A 408 9.07 23.19 -22.37
CA ALA A 408 7.64 23.25 -22.08
C ALA A 408 7.17 24.67 -21.71
N VAL A 409 8.05 25.46 -21.09
CA VAL A 409 7.75 26.81 -20.62
C VAL A 409 7.88 27.86 -21.73
N SER A 410 8.90 27.77 -22.59
CA SER A 410 9.20 28.79 -23.62
C SER A 410 8.01 29.09 -24.56
N PRO A 411 7.24 28.09 -25.04
CA PRO A 411 6.08 28.34 -25.90
C PRO A 411 4.94 29.14 -25.24
N LEU A 412 4.95 29.28 -23.91
CA LEU A 412 3.92 29.97 -23.14
C LEU A 412 4.33 31.40 -22.73
N ALA A 413 5.46 31.91 -23.22
CA ALA A 413 6.03 33.20 -22.82
C ALA A 413 5.01 34.34 -22.88
N GLN A 414 4.38 34.54 -24.04
CA GLN A 414 3.39 35.61 -24.22
C GLN A 414 2.19 35.41 -23.29
N ASN A 415 1.70 34.17 -23.10
CA ASN A 415 0.57 33.89 -22.23
C ASN A 415 0.85 34.27 -20.76
N PHE A 416 2.05 33.98 -20.25
CA PHE A 416 2.45 34.36 -18.91
C PHE A 416 2.61 35.88 -18.76
N GLN A 417 3.30 36.53 -19.70
CA GLN A 417 3.49 37.98 -19.70
C GLN A 417 2.15 38.74 -19.76
N ASP A 418 1.23 38.25 -20.59
CA ASP A 418 -0.11 38.81 -20.71
C ASP A 418 -0.91 38.63 -19.42
N ALA A 419 -0.83 37.48 -18.76
CA ALA A 419 -1.50 37.25 -17.48
C ALA A 419 -0.98 38.21 -16.39
N THR A 420 0.34 38.32 -16.25
CA THR A 420 0.93 39.17 -15.20
C THR A 420 0.76 40.66 -15.48
N SER A 421 0.69 41.08 -16.75
CA SER A 421 0.35 42.48 -17.12
C SER A 421 -1.10 42.86 -16.79
N ARG A 422 -2.03 41.89 -16.78
CA ARG A 422 -3.42 42.07 -16.30
C ARG A 422 -3.58 42.04 -14.78
N ASN A 423 -2.49 42.11 -14.02
CA ASN A 423 -2.49 42.00 -12.55
C ASN A 423 -3.07 40.65 -12.06
N VAL A 424 -2.85 39.56 -12.82
CA VAL A 424 -3.13 38.20 -12.37
C VAL A 424 -1.89 37.64 -11.68
N LYS A 425 -2.06 37.13 -10.46
CA LYS A 425 -0.97 36.51 -9.70
C LYS A 425 -0.78 35.06 -10.14
N VAL A 426 0.26 34.77 -10.91
CA VAL A 426 0.57 33.40 -11.33
C VAL A 426 1.58 32.78 -10.37
N ILE A 427 1.23 31.63 -9.78
CA ILE A 427 2.07 30.90 -8.84
C ILE A 427 2.32 29.50 -9.41
N VAL A 428 3.59 29.15 -9.56
CA VAL A 428 4.05 27.82 -10.00
C VAL A 428 4.69 27.11 -8.81
N TYR A 429 4.18 25.93 -8.46
CA TYR A 429 4.77 25.04 -7.48
C TYR A 429 5.49 23.89 -8.17
N CYS A 430 6.74 23.62 -7.79
CA CYS A 430 7.56 22.52 -8.31
C CYS A 430 8.24 21.73 -7.18
N ASP A 431 8.53 20.45 -7.41
CA ASP A 431 9.11 19.58 -6.39
C ASP A 431 10.64 19.58 -6.46
N ARG A 432 11.29 19.97 -5.36
CA ARG A 432 12.75 19.99 -5.26
C ARG A 432 13.40 18.66 -5.62
N ARG A 433 12.77 17.51 -5.30
CA ARG A 433 13.29 16.18 -5.62
C ARG A 433 13.45 15.94 -7.12
N PHE A 434 12.63 16.59 -7.92
CA PHE A 434 12.58 16.37 -9.37
C PHE A 434 13.29 17.47 -10.16
N THR A 435 13.31 18.69 -9.62
CA THR A 435 13.99 19.83 -10.23
C THR A 435 15.47 19.93 -9.88
N HIS A 436 15.94 19.22 -8.86
CA HIS A 436 17.35 19.25 -8.43
C HIS A 436 18.09 17.94 -8.68
N GLU A 437 19.40 18.05 -8.79
CA GLU A 437 20.36 16.96 -8.80
C GLU A 437 21.56 17.38 -7.92
N TYR A 438 21.97 16.51 -6.98
CA TYR A 438 23.00 16.82 -5.97
C TYR A 438 22.78 18.16 -5.21
N GLY A 439 21.51 18.50 -4.96
CA GLY A 439 21.14 19.73 -4.25
C GLY A 439 21.19 21.01 -5.07
N GLN A 440 21.53 20.93 -6.37
CA GLN A 440 21.53 22.05 -7.32
C GLN A 440 20.41 21.90 -8.35
N TRP A 441 19.91 23.01 -8.89
CA TRP A 441 18.89 22.96 -9.94
C TRP A 441 19.43 22.26 -11.20
N LYS A 442 18.63 21.38 -11.78
CA LYS A 442 18.91 20.81 -13.11
C LYS A 442 18.95 21.95 -14.15
N PRO A 443 19.86 21.92 -15.14
CA PRO A 443 20.03 23.03 -16.08
C PRO A 443 18.74 23.45 -16.81
N SER A 444 17.91 22.49 -17.23
CA SER A 444 16.62 22.78 -17.90
C SER A 444 15.61 23.43 -16.94
N ALA A 445 15.55 22.95 -15.69
CA ALA A 445 14.65 23.48 -14.67
C ALA A 445 15.06 24.88 -14.21
N GLN A 446 16.37 25.15 -14.06
CA GLN A 446 16.89 26.47 -13.74
C GLN A 446 16.51 27.50 -14.82
N LYS A 447 16.76 27.20 -16.10
CA LYS A 447 16.37 28.09 -17.21
C LYS A 447 14.86 28.36 -17.24
N ALA A 448 14.04 27.34 -17.00
CA ALA A 448 12.60 27.49 -16.92
C ALA A 448 12.17 28.41 -15.77
N ARG A 449 12.76 28.23 -14.58
CA ARG A 449 12.54 29.09 -13.41
C ARG A 449 12.93 30.53 -13.69
N ASP A 450 14.09 30.76 -14.31
CA ASP A 450 14.59 32.10 -14.61
C ASP A 450 13.64 32.84 -15.55
N LYS A 451 13.15 32.15 -16.61
CA LYS A 451 12.14 32.72 -17.52
C LYS A 451 10.80 33.01 -16.87
N LEU A 452 10.28 32.09 -16.06
CA LEU A 452 9.05 32.33 -15.30
C LEU A 452 9.21 33.56 -14.38
N THR A 453 10.35 33.68 -13.70
CA THR A 453 10.65 34.82 -12.81
C THR A 453 10.77 36.12 -13.60
N GLU A 454 11.43 36.11 -14.77
CA GLU A 454 11.50 37.24 -15.71
C GLU A 454 10.09 37.73 -16.10
N TRP A 455 9.14 36.81 -16.26
CA TRP A 455 7.73 37.12 -16.59
C TRP A 455 6.85 37.42 -15.37
N LYS A 456 7.46 37.67 -14.21
CA LYS A 456 6.79 37.97 -12.93
C LYS A 456 5.92 36.84 -12.40
N VAL A 457 6.17 35.59 -12.81
CA VAL A 457 5.55 34.39 -12.24
C VAL A 457 6.26 34.02 -10.94
N ILE A 458 5.50 33.74 -9.89
CA ILE A 458 6.05 33.34 -8.59
C ILE A 458 6.33 31.84 -8.62
N VAL A 459 7.60 31.44 -8.67
CA VAL A 459 7.99 30.03 -8.58
C VAL A 459 8.32 29.66 -7.13
N ARG A 460 7.67 28.62 -6.60
CA ARG A 460 7.88 28.10 -5.24
C ARG A 460 8.34 26.65 -5.29
N GLU A 461 9.36 26.36 -4.50
CA GLU A 461 9.78 24.99 -4.24
C GLU A 461 8.97 24.38 -3.10
N ILE A 462 8.51 23.17 -3.34
CA ILE A 462 7.90 22.30 -2.36
C ILE A 462 8.69 21.00 -2.32
N HIS A 463 8.66 20.34 -1.17
CA HIS A 463 9.18 19.00 -1.07
C HIS A 463 7.99 18.05 -1.06
N GLY A 464 8.02 17.00 -1.88
CA GLY A 464 7.10 15.86 -1.79
C GLY A 464 5.66 16.14 -2.24
N ILE A 465 5.49 16.74 -3.42
CA ILE A 465 4.21 16.81 -4.12
C ILE A 465 4.24 15.86 -5.32
N HIS A 466 3.10 15.20 -5.58
CA HIS A 466 2.89 14.43 -6.81
C HIS A 466 1.67 14.90 -7.60
N SER A 467 0.87 15.82 -7.03
CA SER A 467 -0.29 16.43 -7.68
C SER A 467 0.14 17.25 -8.90
N LYS A 468 -0.61 17.13 -10.00
CA LYS A 468 -0.42 17.95 -11.20
C LYS A 468 -1.72 18.70 -11.44
N THR A 469 -1.74 19.94 -10.98
CA THR A 469 -2.98 20.67 -10.71
C THR A 469 -2.93 22.06 -11.32
N VAL A 470 -4.02 22.49 -11.94
CA VAL A 470 -4.21 23.90 -12.33
C VAL A 470 -5.49 24.42 -11.66
N ILE A 471 -5.38 25.56 -10.98
CA ILE A 471 -6.50 26.23 -10.31
C ILE A 471 -6.55 27.66 -10.80
N PHE A 472 -7.71 28.11 -11.28
CA PHE A 472 -7.94 29.52 -11.60
C PHE A 472 -9.41 29.91 -11.42
N GLU A 473 -9.67 31.21 -11.31
CA GLU A 473 -11.01 31.78 -11.26
C GLU A 473 -11.27 32.51 -12.58
N ASN A 474 -12.35 32.16 -13.28
CA ASN A 474 -12.72 32.87 -14.51
C ASN A 474 -13.41 34.22 -14.19
N ASN A 475 -13.62 35.06 -15.21
CA ASN A 475 -14.33 36.34 -15.08
C ASN A 475 -15.79 36.21 -14.59
N GLU A 476 -16.37 35.02 -14.63
CA GLU A 476 -17.74 34.72 -14.20
C GLU A 476 -17.81 34.21 -12.75
N ALA A 477 -16.70 34.30 -12.00
CA ALA A 477 -16.55 33.84 -10.62
C ALA A 477 -16.67 32.31 -10.39
N ASP A 478 -16.60 31.51 -11.46
CA ASP A 478 -16.48 30.06 -11.35
C ASP A 478 -15.03 29.66 -11.08
N TYR A 479 -14.86 28.83 -10.04
CA TYR A 479 -13.61 28.13 -9.80
C TYR A 479 -13.43 27.02 -10.83
N VAL A 480 -12.27 27.00 -11.48
CA VAL A 480 -11.84 25.92 -12.34
C VAL A 480 -10.70 25.18 -11.66
N LEU A 481 -10.87 23.86 -11.50
CA LEU A 481 -9.86 22.95 -10.99
C LEU A 481 -9.59 21.89 -12.06
N ILE A 482 -8.33 21.75 -12.45
CA ILE A 482 -7.87 20.63 -13.25
C ILE A 482 -6.94 19.80 -12.39
N GLU A 483 -7.23 18.52 -12.23
CA GLU A 483 -6.38 17.53 -11.56
C GLU A 483 -6.11 16.37 -12.49
N GLY A 484 -4.85 15.95 -12.57
CA GLY A 484 -4.40 15.08 -13.63
C GLY A 484 -3.07 14.39 -13.39
N SER A 485 -2.68 13.60 -14.38
CA SER A 485 -1.33 13.07 -14.56
C SER A 485 -0.47 13.94 -15.49
N PHE A 486 -1.02 15.02 -16.04
CA PHE A 486 -0.34 15.89 -17.01
C PHE A 486 0.67 16.84 -16.37
N ASN A 487 1.96 16.71 -16.72
CA ASN A 487 2.99 17.61 -16.20
C ASN A 487 3.01 18.95 -16.96
N TRP A 488 2.15 19.88 -16.55
CA TRP A 488 1.87 21.17 -17.21
C TRP A 488 3.09 21.93 -17.76
N LEU A 489 4.19 21.94 -17.02
CA LEU A 489 5.39 22.73 -17.35
C LEU A 489 6.64 21.87 -17.65
N SER A 490 6.44 20.59 -17.96
CA SER A 490 7.54 19.72 -18.41
C SER A 490 7.14 18.63 -19.42
N ALA A 491 5.85 18.41 -19.68
CA ALA A 491 5.38 17.38 -20.60
C ALA A 491 5.94 17.56 -22.02
N VAL A 492 6.33 16.44 -22.63
CA VAL A 492 6.75 16.37 -24.03
C VAL A 492 5.49 16.40 -24.90
N ARG A 493 5.41 17.38 -25.80
CA ARG A 493 4.20 17.65 -26.61
C ARG A 493 4.21 16.96 -27.98
N ASP A 494 5.33 16.37 -28.35
CA ASP A 494 5.52 15.65 -29.60
C ASP A 494 5.13 14.18 -29.40
N SER A 495 4.08 13.71 -30.08
CA SER A 495 3.56 12.35 -29.96
C SER A 495 4.45 11.29 -30.58
N GLU A 496 5.39 11.66 -31.46
CA GLU A 496 6.36 10.73 -32.05
C GLU A 496 7.61 10.56 -31.16
N ASN A 497 7.70 11.32 -30.07
CA ASN A 497 8.81 11.25 -29.15
C ASN A 497 8.68 10.04 -28.21
N ASN A 498 9.73 9.25 -28.06
CA ASN A 498 9.77 8.09 -27.15
C ASN A 498 9.53 8.42 -25.67
N TYR A 499 9.60 9.69 -25.29
CA TYR A 499 9.31 10.18 -23.94
C TYR A 499 7.90 10.79 -23.82
N HIS A 500 7.03 10.63 -24.83
CA HIS A 500 5.63 11.03 -24.78
C HIS A 500 4.82 10.02 -23.95
N SER A 501 4.27 10.50 -22.82
CA SER A 501 3.39 9.71 -21.96
C SER A 501 1.93 9.94 -22.33
N TYR A 502 1.12 8.89 -22.22
CA TYR A 502 -0.33 9.06 -22.21
C TYR A 502 -0.74 9.69 -20.87
N GLU A 503 -1.18 10.94 -20.89
CA GLU A 503 -1.54 11.71 -19.69
C GLU A 503 -3.02 12.09 -19.75
N ALA A 504 -3.72 11.99 -18.62
CA ALA A 504 -5.13 12.33 -18.53
C ALA A 504 -5.41 13.21 -17.32
N SER A 505 -6.42 14.07 -17.44
CA SER A 505 -6.86 14.98 -16.38
C SER A 505 -8.38 15.11 -16.40
N ILE A 506 -8.95 15.56 -15.28
CA ILE A 506 -10.35 15.99 -15.20
C ILE A 506 -10.43 17.50 -15.02
N LEU A 507 -11.35 18.12 -15.73
CA LEU A 507 -11.73 19.51 -15.55
C LEU A 507 -12.99 19.58 -14.70
N LEU A 508 -12.90 20.28 -13.59
CA LEU A 508 -13.97 20.54 -12.65
C LEU A 508 -14.28 22.05 -12.61
N LYS A 509 -15.57 22.43 -12.64
CA LYS A 509 -16.03 23.82 -12.49
C LYS A 509 -17.22 23.96 -11.55
N GLY A 510 -17.44 25.18 -11.08
CA GLY A 510 -18.65 25.58 -10.35
C GLY A 510 -18.40 25.85 -8.87
N GLU A 511 -19.34 26.53 -8.21
CA GLU A 511 -19.19 27.00 -6.82
C GLU A 511 -18.86 25.88 -5.82
N ASN A 512 -19.33 24.66 -6.06
CA ASN A 512 -19.12 23.50 -5.20
C ASN A 512 -17.65 23.07 -5.11
N ILE A 513 -16.79 23.43 -6.07
CA ILE A 513 -15.35 23.13 -6.04
C ILE A 513 -14.53 24.21 -5.34
N SER A 514 -15.12 25.39 -5.07
CA SER A 514 -14.44 26.56 -4.48
C SER A 514 -13.74 26.24 -3.15
N ARG A 515 -14.35 25.39 -2.31
CA ARG A 515 -13.79 24.98 -1.02
C ARG A 515 -12.53 24.14 -1.22
N LYS A 516 -12.58 23.13 -2.09
CA LYS A 516 -11.42 22.27 -2.42
C LYS A 516 -10.29 23.09 -3.02
N CYS A 517 -10.59 24.03 -3.91
CA CYS A 517 -9.60 24.96 -4.46
C CYS A 517 -8.89 25.76 -3.37
N ARG A 518 -9.64 26.33 -2.41
CA ARG A 518 -9.06 27.07 -1.27
C ARG A 518 -8.24 26.18 -0.34
N GLU A 519 -8.69 24.96 -0.06
CA GLU A 519 -7.96 23.97 0.72
C GLU A 519 -6.62 23.60 0.05
N LEU A 520 -6.63 23.30 -1.25
CA LEU A 520 -5.43 22.98 -2.04
C LEU A 520 -4.45 24.15 -2.08
N LYS A 521 -4.93 25.37 -2.37
CA LYS A 521 -4.11 26.60 -2.34
C LYS A 521 -3.40 26.77 -0.99
N THR A 522 -4.15 26.61 0.10
CA THR A 522 -3.62 26.70 1.48
C THR A 522 -2.60 25.59 1.75
N MET A 523 -2.88 24.36 1.29
CA MET A 523 -1.98 23.21 1.43
C MET A 523 -0.65 23.47 0.71
N PHE A 524 -0.69 23.87 -0.57
CA PHE A 524 0.53 24.15 -1.35
C PHE A 524 1.34 25.29 -0.74
N GLN A 525 0.67 26.34 -0.25
CA GLN A 525 1.33 27.43 0.47
C GLN A 525 1.99 26.98 1.78
N LYS A 526 1.38 26.09 2.55
CA LYS A 526 1.99 25.52 3.77
C LYS A 526 3.16 24.59 3.46
N MET A 527 3.08 23.88 2.34
CA MET A 527 4.15 22.98 1.90
C MET A 527 5.35 23.73 1.33
N SER A 528 5.16 24.97 0.83
CA SER A 528 6.27 25.75 0.27
C SER A 528 7.32 26.00 1.32
N ILE A 529 8.57 25.68 0.97
CA ILE A 529 9.72 26.03 1.79
C ILE A 529 9.69 27.56 1.89
N ASN A 530 9.67 28.10 3.11
CA ASN A 530 9.79 29.54 3.31
C ASN A 530 11.17 29.96 2.77
N THR A 531 11.22 30.41 1.53
CA THR A 531 12.34 31.17 0.99
C THR A 531 12.24 32.59 1.55
N THR A 532 12.56 32.71 2.83
CA THR A 532 12.93 33.97 3.49
C THR A 532 14.28 33.75 4.16
N GLN A 533 15.34 33.76 3.35
CA GLN A 533 16.37 34.80 3.26
C GLN A 533 17.46 34.33 2.30
#